data_AF-A0A950JX91-F1
#
_entry.id   AF-A0A950JX91-F1
#
_cell.length_a   1.000
_cell.length_b   1.000
_cell.length_c   1.000
_cell.angle_alpha   90.00
_cell.angle_beta   90.00
_cell.angle_gamma   90.00
#
_symmetry.space_group_name_H-M   'P 1'
#
loop_
_entity.id
_entity.type
_entity.pdbx_description
1 polymer ?
#
loop_
_entity_poly.entity_id
_entity_poly.type
_entity_poly.pdbx_seq_one_letter_code
_entity_poly.pdbx_strand_id
1 'polypeptide(L)'
;MAKTSPRQRKTIGRVMHEYKHGELKRSRSGKGGKVKNRRQAIAIALGEAGASKYESKSENKRDFERTKRKERRGETGQQAREGKSRIGARGRRESSRAMGGKNATRTASRRRTSGRSNTGPTRAELYQRAKRKHIRGASRMKKAELRKALQRS
;
A
#
# COMPACT_ATOMS: atom_id res chain seq x y z
N MET A 1 6.93 20.52 24.50
CA MET A 1 6.56 19.12 24.15
C MET A 1 7.38 18.69 22.94
N ALA A 2 8.03 17.53 22.98
CA ALA A 2 8.64 16.96 21.79
C ALA A 2 7.56 16.76 20.72
N LYS A 3 7.83 17.18 19.48
CA LYS A 3 6.89 17.00 18.36
C LYS A 3 6.70 15.49 18.14
N THR A 4 5.46 15.06 17.88
CA THR A 4 5.16 13.64 17.62
C THR A 4 5.95 13.13 16.41
N SER A 5 6.51 11.94 16.51
CA SER A 5 7.32 11.37 15.43
C SER A 5 6.47 11.02 14.20
N PRO A 6 7.07 10.94 12.99
CA PRO A 6 6.34 10.51 11.79
C PRO A 6 5.58 9.19 11.94
N ARG A 7 6.14 8.23 12.69
CA ARG A 7 5.49 6.94 12.93
C ARG A 7 4.26 7.07 13.83
N GLN A 8 4.34 7.93 14.85
CA GLN A 8 3.22 8.23 15.75
C GLN A 8 2.09 8.97 14.99
N ARG A 9 2.44 9.96 14.17
CA ARG A 9 1.46 10.66 13.31
C ARG A 9 0.70 9.71 12.38
N LYS A 10 1.36 8.67 11.85
CA LYS A 10 0.70 7.64 11.02
C LYS A 10 -0.35 6.85 11.81
N THR A 11 -0.04 6.48 13.05
CA THR A 11 -1.00 5.78 13.92
C THR A 11 -2.17 6.69 14.30
N ILE A 12 -1.90 7.96 14.64
CA ILE A 12 -2.95 8.96 14.90
C ILE A 12 -3.86 9.08 13.67
N GLY A 13 -3.29 9.26 12.48
CA GLY A 13 -4.04 9.35 11.24
C GLY A 13 -4.90 8.12 10.96
N ARG A 14 -4.37 6.91 11.21
CA ARG A 14 -5.14 5.66 11.08
C ARG A 14 -6.34 5.66 12.02
N VAL A 15 -6.13 5.88 13.32
CA VAL A 15 -7.21 5.89 14.32
C VAL A 15 -8.29 6.92 13.97
N MET A 16 -7.86 8.12 13.55
CA MET A 16 -8.80 9.17 13.16
C MET A 16 -9.58 8.83 11.88
N HIS A 17 -8.98 8.08 10.96
CA HIS A 17 -9.67 7.57 9.78
C HIS A 17 -10.67 6.46 10.14
N GLU A 18 -10.34 5.56 11.09
CA GLU A 18 -11.33 4.62 11.65
C GLU A 18 -12.50 5.34 12.32
N TYR A 19 -12.23 6.42 13.06
CA TYR A 19 -13.29 7.25 13.63
C TYR A 19 -14.16 7.90 12.54
N LYS A 20 -13.54 8.46 11.49
CA LYS A 20 -14.25 9.06 10.36
C LYS A 20 -15.20 8.06 9.68
N HIS A 21 -14.83 6.78 9.63
CA HIS A 21 -15.66 5.71 9.09
C HIS A 21 -16.62 5.05 10.09
N GLY A 22 -16.63 5.52 11.34
CA GLY A 22 -17.48 4.97 12.40
C GLY A 22 -17.08 3.55 12.79
N GLU A 23 -15.80 3.22 12.72
CA GLU A 23 -15.23 1.89 13.03
C GLU A 23 -14.47 1.86 14.35
N LEU A 24 -14.01 3.02 14.81
CA LEU A 24 -13.24 3.12 16.05
C LEU A 24 -14.09 2.69 17.25
N LYS A 25 -13.58 1.73 18.02
CA LYS A 25 -14.24 1.19 19.22
C LYS A 25 -13.81 1.94 20.48
N ARG A 26 -14.73 2.11 21.44
CA ARG A 26 -14.48 2.80 22.72
C ARG A 26 -13.49 2.07 23.62
N SER A 27 -13.47 0.74 23.53
CA SER A 27 -12.58 -0.10 24.33
C SER A 27 -11.91 -1.15 23.46
N ARG A 28 -10.79 -1.67 23.97
CA ARG A 28 -9.99 -2.70 23.31
C ARG A 28 -10.78 -3.97 23.00
N SER A 29 -11.72 -4.34 23.87
CA SER A 29 -12.59 -5.51 23.70
C SER A 29 -13.87 -5.20 22.91
N GLY A 30 -14.07 -3.93 22.50
CA GLY A 30 -15.32 -3.48 21.88
C GLY A 30 -16.50 -3.30 22.83
N LYS A 31 -16.30 -3.59 24.13
CA LYS A 31 -17.29 -3.33 25.18
C LYS A 31 -17.61 -1.83 25.23
N GLY A 32 -18.87 -1.46 25.03
CA GLY A 32 -19.32 -0.07 24.98
C GLY A 32 -19.51 0.53 23.59
N GLY A 33 -19.23 -0.22 22.51
CA GLY A 33 -19.58 0.17 21.14
C GLY A 33 -18.60 1.14 20.47
N LYS A 34 -19.09 1.82 19.42
CA LYS A 34 -18.32 2.78 18.60
C LYS A 34 -18.09 4.09 19.35
N VAL A 35 -16.98 4.75 19.04
CA VAL A 35 -16.66 6.09 19.55
C VAL A 35 -17.60 7.10 18.92
N LYS A 36 -18.23 7.94 19.75
CA LYS A 36 -19.25 8.90 19.31
C LYS A 36 -18.73 10.32 19.15
N ASN A 37 -17.66 10.69 19.86
CA ASN A 37 -17.14 12.05 19.91
C ASN A 37 -15.67 12.13 19.47
N ARG A 38 -15.35 13.18 18.70
CA ARG A 38 -14.01 13.42 18.14
C ARG A 38 -12.95 13.58 19.23
N ARG A 39 -13.30 14.17 20.37
CA ARG A 39 -12.38 14.33 21.51
C ARG A 39 -11.91 13.00 22.08
N GLN A 40 -12.81 12.02 22.21
CA GLN A 40 -12.45 10.67 22.64
C GLN A 40 -11.61 9.95 21.58
N ALA A 41 -11.93 10.15 20.30
CA ALA A 41 -11.11 9.60 19.21
C ALA A 41 -9.67 10.13 19.26
N ILE A 42 -9.49 11.43 19.52
CA ILE A 42 -8.17 12.04 19.70
C ILE A 42 -7.45 11.42 20.92
N ALA A 43 -8.14 11.24 22.04
CA ALA A 43 -7.55 10.62 23.23
C ALA A 43 -7.07 9.19 22.95
N ILE A 44 -7.89 8.38 22.28
CA ILE A 44 -7.53 7.02 21.85
C ILE A 44 -6.36 7.06 20.87
N ALA A 45 -6.37 7.99 19.91
CA ALA A 45 -5.30 8.14 18.92
C ALA A 45 -3.95 8.47 19.56
N LEU A 46 -3.94 9.34 20.58
CA LEU A 46 -2.75 9.69 21.33
C LEU A 46 -2.25 8.53 22.19
N GLY A 47 -3.14 7.78 22.84
CA GLY A 47 -2.79 6.58 23.59
C GLY A 47 -2.22 5.47 22.69
N GLU A 48 -2.89 5.15 21.57
CA GLU A 48 -2.41 4.15 20.61
C GLU A 48 -1.07 4.53 19.97
N ALA A 49 -0.82 5.84 19.78
CA ALA A 49 0.43 6.35 19.24
C ALA A 49 1.54 6.48 20.31
N GLY A 50 1.28 6.21 21.59
CA GLY A 50 2.25 6.40 22.66
C GLY A 50 2.70 7.87 22.77
N ALA A 51 1.76 8.80 22.59
CA ALA A 51 1.98 10.24 22.63
C ALA A 51 1.11 10.92 23.70
N SER A 52 0.53 10.14 24.62
CA SER A 52 -0.27 10.67 25.72
C SER A 52 0.64 11.40 26.71
N LYS A 53 0.22 12.60 27.14
CA LYS A 53 0.90 13.35 28.19
C LYS A 53 0.63 12.82 29.60
N TYR A 54 -0.39 11.98 29.74
CA TYR A 54 -0.84 11.45 31.03
C TYR A 54 -0.21 10.10 31.37
N GLU A 55 0.45 9.45 30.41
CA GLU A 55 1.09 8.15 30.55
C GLU A 55 2.61 8.32 30.67
N SER A 56 3.27 7.41 31.40
CA SER A 56 4.74 7.41 31.46
C SER A 56 5.38 7.09 30.09
N LYS A 57 6.67 7.37 29.94
CA LYS A 57 7.40 7.05 28.69
C LYS A 57 7.41 5.54 28.39
N SER A 58 7.49 4.70 29.42
CA SER A 58 7.51 3.25 29.29
C SER A 58 6.14 2.70 28.89
N GLU A 59 5.05 3.23 29.46
CA GLU A 59 3.67 2.89 29.09
C GLU A 59 3.36 3.32 27.66
N ASN A 60 3.68 4.57 27.31
CA ASN A 60 3.56 5.07 25.94
C ASN A 60 4.31 4.19 24.93
N LYS A 61 5.54 3.76 25.24
CA LYS A 61 6.32 2.85 24.39
C LYS A 61 5.62 1.49 24.27
N ARG A 62 5.15 0.92 25.37
CA ARG A 62 4.45 -0.37 25.41
C ARG A 62 3.18 -0.34 24.57
N ASP A 63 2.38 0.72 24.71
CA ASP A 63 1.14 0.89 23.96
C ASP A 63 1.39 1.09 22.47
N PHE A 64 2.38 1.90 22.11
CA PHE A 64 2.79 2.07 20.72
C PHE A 64 3.23 0.75 20.08
N GLU A 65 4.10 -0.02 20.73
CA GLU A 65 4.56 -1.32 20.22
C GLU A 65 3.41 -2.34 20.13
N ARG A 66 2.49 -2.35 21.11
CA ARG A 66 1.29 -3.18 21.06
C ARG A 66 0.41 -2.80 19.87
N THR A 67 0.18 -1.52 19.63
CA THR A 67 -0.57 -1.02 18.47
C THR A 67 0.11 -1.44 17.17
N LYS A 68 1.44 -1.34 17.08
CA LYS A 68 2.18 -1.79 15.88
C LYS A 68 2.09 -3.29 15.64
N ARG A 69 2.09 -4.09 16.71
CA ARG A 69 1.85 -5.54 16.60
C ARG A 69 0.47 -5.84 16.02
N LYS A 70 -0.59 -5.15 16.48
CA LYS A 70 -1.95 -5.28 15.95
C LYS A 70 -2.04 -4.87 14.48
N GLU A 71 -1.44 -3.72 14.12
CA GLU A 71 -1.37 -3.23 12.74
C GLU A 71 -0.69 -4.26 11.82
N ARG A 72 0.36 -4.94 12.29
CA ARG A 72 1.05 -5.99 11.53
C ARG A 72 0.18 -7.24 11.34
N ARG A 73 -0.67 -7.55 12.31
CA ARG A 73 -1.56 -8.72 12.28
C ARG A 73 -2.84 -8.53 11.46
N GLY A 74 -3.18 -7.31 11.04
CA GLY A 74 -4.44 -7.07 10.34
C GLY A 74 -5.63 -6.79 11.25
N GLU A 75 -5.41 -6.58 12.55
CA GLU A 75 -6.47 -6.53 13.57
C GLU A 75 -7.10 -5.12 13.75
N THR A 76 -6.81 -4.16 12.86
CA THR A 76 -7.36 -2.80 12.94
C THR A 76 -8.72 -2.70 12.26
N GLY A 77 -9.56 -1.72 12.67
CA GLY A 77 -10.91 -1.55 12.10
C GLY A 77 -10.89 -1.38 10.58
N GLN A 78 -9.94 -0.58 10.08
CA GLN A 78 -9.68 -0.40 8.66
C GLN A 78 -9.34 -1.71 7.95
N GLN A 79 -8.41 -2.49 8.50
CA GLN A 79 -7.98 -3.74 7.88
C GLN A 79 -9.09 -4.79 7.88
N ALA A 80 -9.93 -4.83 8.92
CA ALA A 80 -11.09 -5.71 8.95
C ALA A 80 -12.10 -5.37 7.85
N ARG A 81 -12.35 -4.08 7.57
CA ARG A 81 -13.26 -3.66 6.50
C ARG A 81 -12.65 -3.79 5.11
N GLU A 82 -11.38 -3.41 4.95
CA GLU A 82 -10.63 -3.59 3.70
C GLU A 82 -10.40 -5.07 3.36
N GLY A 83 -10.25 -5.93 4.38
CA GLY A 83 -10.17 -7.37 4.22
C GLY A 83 -11.51 -7.97 3.77
N LYS A 84 -12.62 -7.50 4.36
CA LYS A 84 -13.99 -7.88 3.95
C LYS A 84 -14.33 -7.41 2.54
N SER A 85 -13.89 -6.21 2.14
CA SER A 85 -14.15 -5.71 0.78
C SER A 85 -13.36 -6.48 -0.30
N ARG A 86 -12.28 -7.18 0.05
CA ARG A 86 -11.53 -8.03 -0.89
C ARG A 86 -12.18 -9.39 -1.18
N ILE A 87 -13.06 -9.89 -0.31
CA ILE A 87 -13.68 -11.22 -0.48
C ILE A 87 -14.75 -11.24 -1.59
N GLY A 88 -15.18 -10.07 -2.11
CA GLY A 88 -16.11 -9.98 -3.24
C GLY A 88 -15.70 -9.07 -4.41
N ALA A 89 -14.63 -8.28 -4.28
CA ALA A 89 -14.27 -7.27 -5.29
C ALA A 89 -13.05 -7.70 -6.12
N ARG A 90 -13.26 -8.63 -7.05
CA ARG A 90 -12.35 -8.82 -8.18
C ARG A 90 -12.56 -7.66 -9.17
N GLY A 91 -11.99 -6.50 -8.84
CA GLY A 91 -11.93 -5.35 -9.73
C GLY A 91 -12.73 -4.14 -9.27
N ARG A 92 -12.11 -3.28 -8.46
CA ARG A 92 -11.98 -1.83 -8.65
C ARG A 92 -11.19 -1.32 -7.44
N ARG A 93 -9.90 -1.08 -7.66
CA ARG A 93 -9.03 -0.48 -6.68
C ARG A 93 -9.31 1.03 -6.65
N GLU A 94 -10.38 1.43 -5.96
CA GLU A 94 -10.57 2.82 -5.52
C GLU A 94 -9.93 3.00 -4.15
N SER A 95 -8.61 2.86 -4.11
CA SER A 95 -7.83 3.53 -3.08
C SER A 95 -6.74 4.28 -3.82
N SER A 96 -6.85 5.60 -3.76
CA SER A 96 -5.81 6.53 -4.12
C SER A 96 -4.47 6.03 -3.56
N ARG A 97 -3.47 6.02 -4.42
CA ARG A 97 -2.08 5.74 -4.06
C ARG A 97 -1.62 6.76 -3.02
N ALA A 98 -1.80 6.50 -1.73
CA ALA A 98 -1.14 7.29 -0.68
C ALA A 98 -1.17 6.63 0.71
N MET A 99 -0.65 5.40 0.87
CA MET A 99 -0.09 4.97 2.16
C MET A 99 1.16 4.08 2.01
N GLY A 100 1.92 4.26 0.91
CA GLY A 100 3.35 3.99 0.88
C GLY A 100 4.05 5.11 1.65
N GLY A 101 4.81 4.75 2.69
CA GLY A 101 5.30 5.66 3.70
C GLY A 101 6.23 6.76 3.18
N LYS A 102 6.13 7.95 3.77
CA LYS A 102 7.11 9.03 3.59
C LYS A 102 8.45 8.80 4.34
N ASN A 103 8.66 7.61 4.92
CA ASN A 103 9.94 7.16 5.51
C ASN A 103 10.32 5.74 5.03
N ALA A 104 10.01 5.37 3.79
CA ALA A 104 10.63 4.18 3.19
C ALA A 104 12.03 4.60 2.71
N THR A 105 13.06 4.38 3.52
CA THR A 105 14.48 4.65 3.16
C THR A 105 15.02 3.71 2.08
N ARG A 106 14.16 2.91 1.44
CA ARG A 106 14.44 2.26 0.17
C ARG A 106 13.20 2.39 -0.71
N THR A 107 13.33 3.13 -1.81
CA THR A 107 12.48 2.94 -2.99
C THR A 107 12.72 1.52 -3.44
N ALA A 108 11.81 0.61 -3.07
CA ALA A 108 11.75 -0.71 -3.70
C ALA A 108 11.75 -0.47 -5.21
N SER A 109 12.75 -1.02 -5.90
CA SER A 109 12.87 -0.86 -7.34
C SER A 109 11.53 -1.23 -7.94
N ARG A 110 11.01 -0.32 -8.75
CA ARG A 110 9.77 -0.49 -9.48
C ARG A 110 9.98 -1.68 -10.39
N ARG A 111 9.70 -2.89 -9.92
CA ARG A 111 9.45 -4.04 -10.77
C ARG A 111 8.20 -3.67 -11.54
N ARG A 112 8.42 -3.07 -12.72
CA ARG A 112 7.39 -2.72 -13.69
C ARG A 112 6.76 -4.04 -14.10
N THR A 113 5.71 -4.45 -13.40
CA THR A 113 4.78 -5.42 -13.96
C THR A 113 4.13 -4.72 -15.15
N SER A 114 4.65 -5.04 -16.32
CA SER A 114 4.13 -4.64 -17.61
C SER A 114 2.72 -5.20 -17.74
N GLY A 115 1.73 -4.38 -17.39
CA GLY A 115 0.36 -4.59 -17.81
C GLY A 115 0.25 -4.34 -19.31
N ARG A 116 0.27 -5.41 -20.11
CA ARG A 116 -0.58 -5.62 -21.30
C ARG A 116 -0.19 -7.00 -21.86
N SER A 117 -1.00 -8.02 -21.62
CA SER A 117 -1.00 -9.23 -22.44
C SER A 117 -1.36 -8.82 -23.86
N ASN A 118 -0.34 -8.76 -24.72
CA ASN A 118 -0.51 -8.85 -26.16
C ASN A 118 0.47 -9.94 -26.59
N THR A 119 -0.06 -11.17 -26.63
CA THR A 119 0.59 -12.47 -26.77
C THR A 119 1.45 -12.56 -28.02
N GLY A 120 2.66 -11.98 -27.98
CA GLY A 120 3.66 -12.13 -29.02
C GLY A 120 4.94 -11.34 -28.77
N PRO A 121 6.05 -11.73 -29.43
CA PRO A 121 7.36 -11.10 -29.24
C PRO A 121 7.32 -9.58 -29.44
N THR A 122 8.10 -8.84 -28.66
CA THR A 122 8.21 -7.39 -28.83
C THR A 122 8.95 -7.04 -30.13
N ARG A 123 8.78 -5.81 -30.66
CA ARG A 123 9.53 -5.36 -31.86
C ARG A 123 11.04 -5.49 -31.63
N ALA A 124 11.49 -5.19 -30.42
CA ALA A 124 12.90 -5.29 -30.02
C ALA A 124 13.40 -6.74 -30.09
N GLU A 125 12.62 -7.72 -29.60
CA GLU A 125 12.96 -9.13 -29.72
C GLU A 125 13.03 -9.60 -31.18
N LEU A 126 12.06 -9.18 -32.00
CA LEU A 126 12.07 -9.51 -33.44
C LEU A 126 13.26 -8.85 -34.15
N TYR A 127 13.63 -7.63 -33.78
CA TYR A 127 14.82 -6.94 -34.31
C TYR A 127 16.10 -7.68 -33.92
N GLN A 128 16.25 -8.11 -32.67
CA GLN A 128 17.42 -8.86 -32.22
C GLN A 128 17.55 -10.21 -32.92
N ARG A 129 16.43 -10.91 -33.15
CA ARG A 129 16.42 -12.15 -33.96
C ARG A 129 16.80 -11.87 -35.40
N ALA A 130 16.27 -10.80 -36.01
CA ALA A 130 16.59 -10.41 -37.38
C ALA A 130 18.07 -10.02 -37.54
N LYS A 131 18.65 -9.35 -36.53
CA LYS A 131 20.08 -9.02 -36.49
C LYS A 131 20.95 -10.28 -36.42
N ARG A 132 20.58 -11.28 -35.62
CA ARG A 132 21.28 -12.58 -35.55
C ARG A 132 21.18 -13.37 -36.85
N LYS A 133 20.07 -13.27 -37.57
CA LYS A 133 19.89 -13.87 -38.90
C LYS A 133 20.44 -13.02 -40.06
N HIS A 134 21.15 -11.92 -39.77
CA HIS A 134 21.72 -11.02 -40.77
C HIS A 134 20.71 -10.51 -41.82
N ILE A 135 19.46 -10.28 -41.41
CA ILE A 135 18.42 -9.74 -42.31
C ILE A 135 18.76 -8.29 -42.66
N ARG A 136 19.10 -8.04 -43.93
CA ARG A 136 19.44 -6.71 -44.43
C ARG A 136 18.23 -5.76 -44.26
N GLY A 137 18.49 -4.56 -43.73
CA GLY A 137 17.45 -3.55 -43.53
C GLY A 137 16.57 -3.73 -42.28
N ALA A 138 16.88 -4.68 -41.39
CA ALA A 138 16.10 -4.94 -40.17
C ALA A 138 15.91 -3.69 -39.26
N SER A 139 16.84 -2.74 -39.27
CA SER A 139 16.74 -1.49 -38.49
C SER A 139 15.59 -0.58 -38.92
N ARG A 140 15.22 -0.63 -40.20
CA ARG A 140 14.14 0.18 -40.78
C ARG A 140 12.77 -0.52 -40.70
N MET A 141 12.75 -1.82 -40.38
CA MET A 141 11.52 -2.62 -40.39
C MET A 141 10.63 -2.38 -39.15
N LYS A 142 9.31 -2.36 -39.39
CA LYS A 142 8.26 -2.34 -38.33
C LYS A 142 8.04 -3.75 -37.76
N LYS A 143 7.35 -3.85 -36.61
CA LYS A 143 7.13 -5.13 -35.90
C LYS A 143 6.57 -6.24 -36.80
N ALA A 144 5.59 -5.92 -37.64
CA ALA A 144 4.97 -6.87 -38.55
C ALA A 144 5.92 -7.32 -39.66
N GLU A 145 6.70 -6.38 -40.22
CA GLU A 145 7.71 -6.66 -41.24
C GLU A 145 8.84 -7.55 -40.69
N LEU A 146 9.33 -7.27 -39.48
CA LEU A 146 10.31 -8.13 -38.81
C LEU A 146 9.77 -9.54 -38.58
N ARG A 147 8.48 -9.67 -38.19
CA ARG A 147 7.84 -10.99 -38.02
C ARG A 147 7.77 -11.75 -39.35
N LYS A 148 7.37 -11.08 -40.43
CA LYS A 148 7.26 -11.68 -41.78
C LYS A 148 8.64 -12.04 -42.36
N ALA A 149 9.64 -11.19 -42.18
CA ALA A 149 11.01 -11.45 -42.61
C ALA A 149 11.60 -12.67 -41.89
N LEU A 150 11.38 -12.79 -40.58
CA LEU A 150 11.83 -13.94 -39.79
C LEU A 150 11.17 -15.28 -40.14
N GLN A 151 9.96 -15.25 -40.72
CA GLN A 151 9.27 -16.45 -41.22
C GLN A 151 9.76 -16.88 -42.61
N ARG A 152 10.42 -15.98 -43.36
CA ARG A 152 10.92 -16.21 -44.73
C ARG A 152 12.43 -16.46 -44.82
N SER A 153 13.17 -16.22 -43.72
CA SER A 153 14.62 -16.40 -43.58
C SER A 153 15.00 -17.71 -42.91
#